data_AF-A0A2V7IBB6-F1
#
_entry.id   AF-A0A2V7IBB6-F1
#
_cell.length_a   1.000
_cell.length_b   1.000
_cell.length_c   1.000
_cell.angle_alpha   90.00
_cell.angle_beta   90.00
_cell.angle_gamma   90.00
#
_symmetry.space_group_name_H-M   'P 1'
#
loop_
_entity.id
_entity.type
_entity.pdbx_description
1 polymer ?
#
loop_
_entity_poly.entity_id
_entity_poly.type
_entity_poly.pdbx_seq_one_letter_code
_entity_poly.pdbx_strand_id
1 'polypeptide(L)'
;MTGSRCGSRESGVSGIRSSRSDRPAGWRQSAAAGRTARPWVEGGTRRALLRFSWRNREEHVARVFLSVGSNLGDRLECLRRAVAELRAMSGVEFLDASALYRTEPWEQRPGQQPDEDTWFFNCAVSIETTLDPMALLVRVQEVEQKLGRRRGPGTP
;
A
#
# COMPACT_ATOMS: atom_id res chain seq x y z
N MET A 1 38.22 16.57 -37.42
CA MET A 1 38.53 17.97 -37.06
C MET A 1 37.63 18.33 -35.89
N THR A 2 38.10 18.10 -34.65
CA THR A 2 38.65 19.13 -33.71
C THR A 2 37.55 20.09 -33.26
N GLY A 3 36.98 19.94 -32.06
CA GLY A 3 37.60 20.28 -30.76
C GLY A 3 37.13 21.69 -30.38
N SER A 4 36.53 21.94 -29.21
CA SER A 4 37.30 22.44 -28.07
C SER A 4 36.44 22.55 -26.79
N ARG A 5 37.10 22.25 -25.66
CA ARG A 5 36.65 22.43 -24.27
C ARG A 5 36.95 23.84 -23.77
N CYS A 6 36.26 24.24 -22.70
CA CYS A 6 36.73 25.15 -21.63
C CYS A 6 35.77 24.89 -20.43
N GLY A 7 36.12 24.38 -19.23
CA GLY A 7 37.14 24.76 -18.24
C GLY A 7 36.49 25.70 -17.19
N SER A 8 36.61 25.62 -15.85
CA SER A 8 37.21 24.71 -14.86
C SER A 8 36.91 25.27 -13.43
N ARG A 9 37.24 24.48 -12.37
CA ARG A 9 37.46 24.79 -10.91
C ARG A 9 36.28 24.54 -9.94
N GLU A 10 36.31 23.52 -9.07
CA GLU A 10 37.05 23.33 -7.77
C GLU A 10 36.60 24.34 -6.71
N SER A 11 36.18 24.03 -5.49
CA SER A 11 36.65 23.15 -4.40
C SER A 11 35.66 23.38 -3.22
N GLY A 12 35.50 22.63 -2.13
CA GLY A 12 36.10 21.45 -1.53
C GLY A 12 35.50 21.35 -0.10
N VAL A 13 35.34 20.15 0.46
CA VAL A 13 35.21 19.96 1.92
C VAL A 13 35.80 18.60 2.26
N SER A 14 36.88 18.58 3.04
CA SER A 14 37.44 17.40 3.66
C SER A 14 37.90 17.75 5.07
N GLY A 15 37.36 17.03 6.04
CA GLY A 15 37.67 17.09 7.46
C GLY A 15 36.52 16.43 8.22
N ILE A 16 36.68 15.64 9.28
CA ILE A 16 37.80 15.25 10.13
C ILE A 16 37.41 13.87 10.74
N ARG A 17 38.42 13.15 11.22
CA ARG A 17 38.42 11.82 11.86
C ARG A 17 37.57 11.71 13.14
N SER A 18 37.55 10.44 13.59
CA SER A 18 37.52 9.96 14.98
C SER A 18 36.12 9.81 15.57
N SER A 19 35.84 8.90 16.51
CA SER A 19 36.33 7.61 16.98
C SER A 19 35.56 7.38 18.27
N ARG A 20 35.28 6.12 18.63
CA ARG A 20 35.01 5.70 20.03
C ARG A 20 33.71 6.25 20.64
N SER A 21 32.73 5.37 20.76
CA SER A 21 32.42 4.66 22.01
C SER A 21 31.85 5.60 23.06
N ASP A 22 30.60 5.36 23.46
CA ASP A 22 30.25 5.35 24.88
C ASP A 22 28.91 4.65 25.07
N ARG A 23 28.97 3.46 25.67
CA ARG A 23 27.87 2.88 26.42
C ARG A 23 28.05 3.34 27.87
N PRO A 24 26.96 3.70 28.54
CA PRO A 24 26.80 3.34 29.95
C PRO A 24 25.43 2.68 30.15
N ALA A 25 25.10 2.02 31.25
CA ALA A 25 25.82 1.40 32.36
C ALA A 25 24.71 0.88 33.30
N GLY A 26 24.91 -0.28 33.93
CA GLY A 26 24.05 -0.79 35.00
C GLY A 26 22.73 -1.35 34.47
N TRP A 27 22.21 -2.47 34.95
CA TRP A 27 22.08 -2.82 36.36
C TRP A 27 22.38 -4.31 36.60
N ARG A 28 23.01 -4.57 37.75
CA ARG A 28 23.40 -5.90 38.24
C ARG A 28 22.19 -6.73 38.68
N GLN A 29 22.42 -8.04 38.62
CA GLN A 29 21.65 -9.13 39.21
C GLN A 29 21.40 -8.95 40.71
N SER A 30 20.31 -9.51 41.22
CA SER A 30 20.36 -10.55 42.26
C SER A 30 19.03 -11.30 42.41
N ALA A 31 19.18 -12.59 42.67
CA ALA A 31 18.16 -13.62 42.82
C ALA A 31 17.42 -13.56 44.17
N ALA A 32 16.27 -14.24 44.28
CA ALA A 32 16.11 -15.46 45.08
C ALA A 32 14.64 -15.83 45.36
N ALA A 33 14.47 -17.12 45.65
CA ALA A 33 13.47 -17.73 46.52
C ALA A 33 12.06 -18.02 45.96
N GLY A 34 11.99 -19.16 45.26
CA GLY A 34 11.33 -20.36 45.79
C GLY A 34 9.89 -20.23 46.27
N ARG A 35 8.95 -20.74 45.46
CA ARG A 35 7.75 -21.41 45.98
C ARG A 35 7.54 -22.72 45.24
N THR A 36 7.46 -23.76 46.05
CA THR A 36 7.32 -25.17 45.74
C THR A 36 5.99 -25.46 45.05
N ALA A 37 6.04 -25.95 43.81
CA ALA A 37 4.88 -26.55 43.14
C ALA A 37 5.00 -28.08 43.26
N ARG A 38 4.07 -28.69 43.97
CA ARG A 38 3.91 -30.15 44.10
C ARG A 38 3.45 -30.75 42.75
N PRO A 39 3.83 -32.00 42.42
CA PRO A 39 3.54 -32.63 41.13
C PRO A 39 2.18 -33.34 41.16
N TRP A 40 1.47 -33.47 40.03
CA TRP A 40 0.58 -34.62 39.70
C TRP A 40 0.21 -34.57 38.19
N VAL A 41 0.82 -35.40 37.34
CA VAL A 41 0.42 -36.72 36.76
C VAL A 41 -0.35 -36.62 35.42
N GLU A 42 0.03 -37.55 34.56
CA GLU A 42 -0.14 -37.73 33.11
C GLU A 42 -1.58 -37.87 32.58
N GLY A 43 -1.71 -37.57 31.28
CA GLY A 43 -2.70 -38.21 30.41
C GLY A 43 -3.84 -37.31 29.94
N GLY A 44 -3.72 -36.77 28.72
CA GLY A 44 -4.80 -35.99 28.10
C GLY A 44 -4.49 -35.62 26.66
N THR A 45 -4.79 -36.55 25.77
CA THR A 45 -4.98 -36.44 24.32
C THR A 45 -4.91 -35.04 23.68
N ARG A 46 -4.07 -34.97 22.64
CA ARG A 46 -3.95 -33.92 21.61
C ARG A 46 -5.23 -33.11 21.40
N ARG A 47 -5.28 -31.92 22.01
CA ARG A 47 -6.32 -30.94 21.77
C ARG A 47 -5.93 -30.10 20.56
N ALA A 48 -6.41 -30.50 19.38
CA ALA A 48 -6.38 -29.68 18.19
C ALA A 48 -7.14 -28.37 18.49
N LEU A 49 -6.40 -27.28 18.69
CA LEU A 49 -6.93 -25.93 18.76
C LEU A 49 -7.27 -25.47 17.35
N LEU A 50 -8.33 -26.03 16.78
CA LEU A 50 -9.01 -25.49 15.60
C LEU A 50 -10.43 -25.14 16.00
N ARG A 51 -10.59 -23.96 16.60
CA ARG A 51 -11.85 -23.21 16.58
C ARG A 51 -11.63 -21.79 17.09
N PHE A 52 -10.93 -20.98 16.29
CA PHE A 52 -11.27 -19.56 16.23
C PHE A 52 -12.63 -19.46 15.51
N SER A 53 -13.67 -19.79 16.27
CA SER A 53 -15.05 -19.68 15.86
C SER A 53 -15.40 -18.19 15.88
N TRP A 54 -15.05 -17.47 14.81
CA TRP A 54 -15.60 -16.16 14.46
C TRP A 54 -17.09 -16.33 14.15
N ARG A 55 -17.90 -16.59 15.18
CA ARG A 55 -19.34 -16.77 15.06
C ARG A 55 -19.95 -15.38 15.11
N ASN A 56 -20.52 -14.96 13.98
CA ASN A 56 -21.33 -13.76 13.77
C ASN A 56 -20.64 -12.43 14.10
N ARG A 57 -19.92 -11.87 13.12
CA ARG A 57 -19.91 -10.41 13.01
C ARG A 57 -21.23 -10.02 12.36
N GLU A 58 -21.93 -9.05 12.93
CA GLU A 58 -22.94 -8.27 12.20
C GLU A 58 -22.35 -7.92 10.82
N GLU A 59 -23.16 -7.90 9.76
CA GLU A 59 -22.68 -7.41 8.45
C GLU A 59 -22.17 -5.98 8.64
N HIS A 60 -20.87 -5.83 8.86
CA HIS A 60 -20.26 -4.53 9.06
C HIS A 60 -20.21 -3.85 7.71
N VAL A 61 -21.17 -2.97 7.49
CA VAL A 61 -21.14 -2.05 6.36
C VAL A 61 -20.10 -0.98 6.68
N ALA A 62 -19.04 -0.93 5.90
CA ALA A 62 -18.00 0.08 6.00
C ALA A 62 -18.10 1.04 4.82
N ARG A 63 -18.00 2.35 5.11
CA ARG A 63 -17.85 3.36 4.07
C ARG A 63 -16.38 3.48 3.67
N VAL A 64 -16.10 3.30 2.38
CA VAL A 64 -14.76 3.30 1.80
C VAL A 64 -14.68 4.35 0.71
N PHE A 65 -13.52 4.99 0.62
CA PHE A 65 -13.19 5.92 -0.45
C PHE A 65 -12.07 5.33 -1.30
N LEU A 66 -12.30 5.23 -2.60
CA LEU A 66 -11.32 4.73 -3.57
C LEU A 66 -10.89 5.87 -4.48
N SER A 67 -9.59 5.93 -4.76
CA SER A 67 -9.06 6.79 -5.83
C SER A 67 -9.04 6.01 -7.13
N VAL A 68 -9.60 6.58 -8.19
CA VAL A 68 -9.64 5.98 -9.53
C VAL A 68 -8.97 6.95 -10.50
N GLY A 69 -8.01 6.44 -11.28
CA GLY A 69 -7.25 7.28 -12.21
C GLY A 69 -6.83 6.54 -13.48
N SER A 70 -6.71 7.27 -14.59
CA SER A 70 -6.13 6.78 -15.84
C SER A 70 -5.37 7.88 -16.58
N ASN A 71 -4.23 7.53 -17.14
CA ASN A 71 -3.42 8.38 -18.04
C ASN A 71 -3.22 7.80 -19.43
N LEU A 72 -3.72 6.59 -19.73
CA LEU A 72 -3.49 5.91 -21.00
C LEU A 72 -4.82 5.63 -21.73
N GLY A 73 -4.79 5.70 -23.06
CA GLY A 73 -5.93 5.40 -23.92
C GLY A 73 -7.08 6.39 -23.76
N ASP A 74 -8.32 5.92 -23.93
CA ASP A 74 -9.51 6.71 -23.63
C ASP A 74 -9.72 6.81 -22.12
N ARG A 75 -9.10 7.84 -21.53
CA ARG A 75 -9.06 8.08 -20.09
C ARG A 75 -10.46 8.21 -19.48
N LEU A 76 -11.37 8.89 -20.18
CA LEU A 76 -12.75 9.07 -19.72
C LEU A 76 -13.52 7.75 -19.77
N GLU A 77 -13.42 7.02 -20.87
CA GLU A 77 -14.10 5.74 -21.01
C GLU A 77 -13.57 4.70 -20.02
N CYS A 78 -12.26 4.67 -19.76
CA CYS A 78 -11.66 3.83 -18.71
C CYS A 78 -12.29 4.11 -17.33
N LEU A 79 -12.45 5.39 -16.96
CA LEU A 79 -13.06 5.77 -15.69
C LEU A 79 -14.56 5.41 -15.65
N ARG A 80 -15.30 5.63 -16.74
CA ARG A 80 -16.72 5.25 -16.84
C ARG A 80 -16.90 3.74 -16.66
N ARG A 81 -16.07 2.94 -17.31
CA ARG A 81 -16.11 1.48 -17.20
C ARG A 81 -15.71 1.01 -15.81
N ALA A 82 -14.70 1.62 -15.18
CA ALA A 82 -14.32 1.31 -13.80
C ALA A 82 -15.49 1.55 -12.82
N VAL A 83 -16.18 2.69 -12.94
CA VAL A 83 -17.37 2.98 -12.12
C VAL A 83 -18.51 2.00 -12.42
N ALA A 84 -18.72 1.62 -13.68
CA ALA A 84 -19.72 0.63 -14.05
C ALA A 84 -19.45 -0.75 -13.42
N GLU A 85 -18.19 -1.21 -13.44
CA GLU A 85 -17.79 -2.47 -12.80
C GLU A 85 -17.96 -2.41 -11.27
N LEU A 86 -17.64 -1.27 -10.63
CA LEU A 86 -17.87 -1.08 -9.20
C LEU A 86 -19.36 -1.14 -8.84
N ARG A 87 -20.23 -0.55 -9.67
CA ARG A 87 -21.70 -0.61 -9.48
C ARG A 87 -22.27 -2.01 -9.66
N ALA A 88 -21.64 -2.83 -10.50
CA ALA A 88 -22.05 -4.21 -10.73
C ALA A 88 -21.46 -5.20 -9.71
N MET A 89 -20.61 -4.73 -8.79
CA MET A 89 -19.88 -5.59 -7.85
C MET A 89 -20.77 -6.00 -6.67
N SER A 90 -20.98 -7.30 -6.50
CA SER A 90 -21.69 -7.83 -5.33
C SER A 90 -20.99 -7.48 -4.02
N GLY A 91 -21.77 -7.09 -3.01
CA GLY A 91 -21.25 -6.65 -1.71
C GLY A 91 -20.70 -5.21 -1.70
N VAL A 92 -20.93 -4.45 -2.77
CA VAL A 92 -20.58 -3.03 -2.88
C VAL A 92 -21.81 -2.24 -3.31
N GLU A 93 -22.07 -1.15 -2.61
CA GLU A 93 -23.04 -0.14 -2.96
C GLU A 93 -22.31 1.14 -3.35
N PHE A 94 -22.55 1.63 -4.56
CA PHE A 94 -21.98 2.88 -5.03
C PHE A 94 -22.80 4.06 -4.48
N LEU A 95 -22.14 4.99 -3.80
CA LEU A 95 -22.80 6.16 -3.23
C LEU A 95 -22.63 7.39 -4.12
N ASP A 96 -21.38 7.79 -4.37
CA ASP A 96 -21.08 9.05 -5.07
C ASP A 96 -19.69 9.07 -5.70
N ALA A 97 -19.47 9.99 -6.65
CA ALA A 97 -18.16 10.30 -7.23
C ALA A 97 -17.85 11.79 -7.13
N SER A 98 -16.58 12.12 -6.88
CA SER A 98 -16.11 13.49 -6.95
C SER A 98 -16.17 14.04 -8.38
N ALA A 99 -15.97 15.35 -8.50
CA ALA A 99 -15.57 15.95 -9.76
C ALA A 99 -14.34 15.25 -10.35
N LEU A 100 -14.22 15.36 -11.67
CA LEU A 100 -13.10 14.82 -12.41
C LEU A 100 -11.96 15.84 -12.45
N TYR A 101 -10.77 15.42 -12.05
CA TYR A 101 -9.58 16.27 -12.01
C TYR A 101 -8.56 15.83 -13.05
N ARG A 102 -8.00 16.81 -13.75
CA ARG A 102 -6.87 16.60 -14.65
C ARG A 102 -5.59 17.00 -13.91
N THR A 103 -4.64 16.08 -13.77
CA THR A 103 -3.41 16.32 -13.00
C THR A 103 -2.17 15.92 -13.78
N GLU A 104 -1.09 16.68 -13.60
CA GLU A 104 0.21 16.38 -14.18
C GLU A 104 0.78 15.07 -13.60
N PRO A 105 1.51 14.27 -14.41
CA PRO A 105 2.24 13.12 -13.91
C PRO A 105 3.38 13.58 -12.99
N TRP A 106 3.48 12.98 -11.80
CA TRP A 106 4.55 13.26 -10.85
C TRP A 106 5.90 12.64 -11.27
N GLU A 107 5.84 11.46 -11.88
CA GLU A 107 7.02 10.72 -12.34
C GLU A 107 7.51 11.27 -13.67
N GLN A 108 8.42 12.26 -13.61
CA GLN A 108 9.07 12.83 -14.78
C GLN A 108 10.55 12.44 -14.81
N ARG A 109 11.06 12.04 -15.97
CA ARG A 109 12.51 11.96 -16.16
C ARG A 109 13.08 13.38 -16.09
N PRO A 110 14.23 13.61 -15.43
CA PRO A 110 14.84 14.93 -15.38
C PRO A 110 15.00 15.52 -16.80
N GLY A 111 14.40 16.70 -17.03
CA GLY A 111 14.47 17.38 -18.32
C GLY A 111 13.42 16.98 -19.38
N GLN A 112 12.35 16.25 -18.99
CA GLN A 112 11.20 15.98 -19.86
C GLN A 112 9.98 16.74 -19.35
N GLN A 113 9.40 17.60 -20.18
CA GLN A 113 8.12 18.26 -19.87
C GLN A 113 6.98 17.29 -20.22
N PRO A 114 5.92 17.19 -19.39
CA PRO A 114 4.82 16.27 -19.67
C PRO A 114 4.01 16.74 -20.88
N ASP A 115 3.86 15.87 -21.88
CA ASP A 115 2.93 16.07 -22.98
C ASP A 115 1.47 15.94 -22.48
N GLU A 116 0.50 16.58 -23.13
CA GLU A 116 -0.92 16.53 -22.75
C GLU A 116 -1.48 15.09 -22.67
N ASP A 117 -0.93 14.19 -23.48
CA ASP A 117 -1.30 12.78 -23.51
C ASP A 117 -0.82 11.99 -22.28
N THR A 118 0.09 12.55 -21.49
CA THR A 118 0.60 11.93 -20.25
C THR A 118 -0.15 12.35 -18.99
N TRP A 119 -1.06 13.32 -19.10
CA TRP A 119 -1.85 13.79 -17.97
C TRP A 119 -2.84 12.73 -17.50
N PHE A 120 -2.97 12.64 -16.18
CA PHE A 120 -3.94 11.78 -15.52
C PHE A 120 -5.30 12.45 -15.43
N PHE A 121 -6.34 11.66 -15.60
CA PHE A 121 -7.68 11.96 -15.12
C PHE A 121 -7.92 11.16 -13.84
N ASN A 122 -8.28 11.85 -12.76
CA ASN A 122 -8.49 11.27 -11.44
C ASN A 122 -9.86 11.65 -10.88
N CYS A 123 -10.50 10.73 -10.18
CA CYS A 123 -11.65 11.02 -9.32
C CYS A 123 -11.60 10.14 -8.07
N ALA A 124 -12.25 10.60 -7.00
CA ALA A 124 -12.52 9.79 -5.82
C ALA A 124 -13.95 9.26 -5.90
N VAL A 125 -14.15 8.01 -5.49
CA VAL A 125 -15.49 7.41 -5.39
C VAL A 125 -15.73 6.98 -3.95
N SER A 126 -16.95 7.18 -3.47
CA SER A 126 -17.40 6.70 -2.17
C SER A 126 -18.35 5.52 -2.36
N ILE A 127 -18.08 4.46 -1.62
CA ILE A 127 -18.85 3.22 -1.65
C ILE A 127 -19.15 2.77 -0.22
N GLU A 128 -20.20 1.99 -0.07
CA GLU A 128 -20.44 1.17 1.11
C GLU A 128 -20.19 -0.29 0.74
N THR A 129 -19.59 -1.06 1.64
CA THR A 129 -19.28 -2.46 1.36
C THR A 129 -19.34 -3.31 2.62
N THR A 130 -19.76 -4.56 2.44
CA THR A 130 -19.69 -5.64 3.45
C THR A 130 -18.44 -6.50 3.29
N LEU A 131 -17.60 -6.22 2.28
CA LEU A 131 -16.38 -6.97 2.01
C LEU A 131 -15.28 -6.59 3.01
N ASP A 132 -14.54 -7.59 3.49
CA ASP A 132 -13.29 -7.36 4.21
C ASP A 132 -12.30 -6.56 3.30
N PRO A 133 -11.43 -5.70 3.86
CA PRO A 133 -10.52 -4.86 3.08
C PRO A 133 -9.67 -5.62 2.05
N MET A 134 -9.18 -6.81 2.41
CA MET A 134 -8.40 -7.66 1.50
C MET A 134 -9.25 -8.24 0.38
N ALA A 135 -10.52 -8.58 0.66
CA ALA A 135 -11.44 -9.04 -0.37
C ALA A 135 -11.78 -7.90 -1.33
N LEU A 136 -12.05 -6.69 -0.82
CA LEU A 136 -12.27 -5.50 -1.66
C LEU A 136 -11.05 -5.23 -2.57
N LEU A 137 -9.84 -5.29 -2.02
CA LEU A 137 -8.61 -5.08 -2.79
C LEU A 137 -8.52 -6.07 -3.96
N VAL A 138 -8.72 -7.36 -3.72
CA VAL A 138 -8.71 -8.39 -4.79
C VAL A 138 -9.73 -8.06 -5.88
N ARG A 139 -10.95 -7.69 -5.49
CA ARG A 139 -12.03 -7.36 -6.44
C ARG A 139 -11.70 -6.12 -7.27
N VAL A 140 -11.11 -5.09 -6.67
CA VAL A 140 -10.66 -3.89 -7.39
C VAL A 140 -9.53 -4.25 -8.36
N GLN A 141 -8.58 -5.10 -7.97
CA GLN A 141 -7.50 -5.55 -8.86
C GLN A 141 -8.03 -6.35 -10.06
N GLU A 142 -9.07 -7.18 -9.86
CA GLU A 142 -9.74 -7.87 -10.96
C GLU A 142 -10.39 -6.89 -11.95
N VAL A 143 -10.98 -5.80 -11.45
CA VAL A 143 -11.50 -4.71 -12.29
C VAL A 143 -10.37 -4.07 -13.10
N GLU A 144 -9.24 -3.75 -12.48
CA GLU A 144 -8.08 -3.19 -13.20
C GLU A 144 -7.61 -4.13 -14.33
N GLN A 145 -7.53 -5.43 -14.06
CA GLN A 145 -7.11 -6.42 -15.05
C GLN A 145 -8.09 -6.54 -16.22
N LYS A 146 -9.40 -6.55 -15.94
CA LYS A 146 -10.46 -6.53 -16.98
C LYS A 146 -10.38 -5.29 -17.87
N LEU A 147 -9.97 -4.16 -17.30
CA LEU A 147 -9.79 -2.90 -18.03
C LEU A 147 -8.43 -2.82 -18.76
N GLY A 148 -7.62 -3.88 -18.70
CA GLY A 148 -6.40 -4.01 -19.48
C GLY A 148 -5.12 -3.60 -18.73
N ARG A 149 -5.19 -3.29 -17.43
CA ARG A 149 -3.99 -3.05 -16.63
C ARG A 149 -3.20 -4.34 -16.51
N ARG A 150 -1.99 -4.35 -17.07
CA ARG A 150 -1.03 -5.46 -16.94
C ARG A 150 -0.02 -5.12 -15.85
N ARG A 151 0.08 -5.96 -14.83
CA ARG A 151 1.10 -5.81 -13.78
C ARG A 151 2.36 -6.55 -14.20
N GLY A 152 3.51 -5.89 -14.08
CA GLY A 152 4.81 -6.54 -14.22
C GLY A 152 5.14 -7.40 -12.99
N PRO A 153 6.05 -8.38 -13.10
CA PRO A 153 6.49 -9.17 -11.96
C PRO A 153 7.03 -8.26 -10.84
N GLY A 154 6.60 -8.51 -9.60
CA GLY A 154 7.09 -7.81 -8.41
C GLY A 154 6.39 -6.50 -8.03
N THR A 155 5.28 -6.13 -8.69
CA THR A 155 4.46 -4.98 -8.27
C THR A 155 3.17 -5.48 -7.58
N PRO A 156 2.91 -5.10 -6.31
CA PRO A 156 1.74 -5.55 -5.54
C PRO A 156 0.42 -4.98 -6.06
#